data_AF-A0A833UCW3-F1
#
_entry.id   AF-A0A833UCW3-F1
#
_cell.length_a   1.000
_cell.length_b   1.000
_cell.length_c   1.000
_cell.angle_alpha   90.00
_cell.angle_beta   90.00
_cell.angle_gamma   90.00
#
_symmetry.space_group_name_H-M   'P 1'
#
loop_
_entity.id
_entity.type
_entity.pdbx_description
1 polymer ?
#
loop_
_entity_poly.entity_id
_entity_poly.type
_entity_poly.pdbx_seq_one_letter_code
_entity_poly.pdbx_strand_id
1 'polypeptide(L)'
;MRVDAKVEGPRQSMSWLHTWASLILGWLLYAIFLTGTLSFFQSEISVWMKPETHQSVPSSSQLQQTQVALNYLQKNYPDAGSWTIQLPNSRQTTTELNIRKQGEDLQARRGGERITIDSATGQVIEARDTRGGGFLYRFHFELYGVDRIWARWLVGLATMLMFVAIISGIITHKKSLKISLLSVLGKDNALG
;
A
#
# COMPACT_ATOMS: atom_id res chain seq x y z
N MET A 1 -10.31 21.12 -31.88
CA MET A 1 -11.42 21.77 -32.61
C MET A 1 -12.04 20.74 -33.54
N ARG A 2 -13.32 20.39 -33.36
CA ARG A 2 -14.09 19.62 -34.36
C ARG A 2 -14.70 20.60 -35.37
N VAL A 3 -14.88 20.15 -36.62
CA VAL A 3 -15.13 20.96 -37.82
C VAL A 3 -16.58 21.49 -37.89
N ASP A 4 -17.44 20.97 -37.04
CA ASP A 4 -18.86 21.20 -36.97
C ASP A 4 -19.17 22.21 -35.86
N ALA A 5 -19.14 23.50 -36.23
CA ALA A 5 -19.39 24.68 -35.40
C ALA A 5 -20.85 24.79 -34.89
N LYS A 6 -21.36 23.75 -34.22
CA LYS A 6 -22.69 23.76 -33.59
C LYS A 6 -22.54 24.17 -32.13
N VAL A 7 -23.21 25.24 -31.72
CA VAL A 7 -23.25 25.68 -30.31
C VAL A 7 -23.87 24.54 -29.50
N GLU A 8 -23.05 23.86 -28.70
CA GLU A 8 -23.53 22.77 -27.87
C GLU A 8 -24.57 23.31 -26.88
N GLY A 9 -25.78 22.76 -26.92
CA GLY A 9 -26.76 23.04 -25.88
C GLY A 9 -26.21 22.58 -24.52
N PRO A 10 -26.58 23.22 -23.40
CA PRO A 10 -26.01 22.91 -22.08
C PRO A 10 -26.10 21.42 -21.70
N ARG A 11 -27.10 20.69 -22.23
CA ARG A 11 -27.26 19.24 -22.02
C ARG A 11 -26.17 18.40 -22.71
N GLN A 12 -25.70 18.82 -23.88
CA GLN A 12 -24.70 18.09 -24.67
C GLN A 12 -23.30 18.28 -24.05
N SER A 13 -22.99 19.51 -23.64
CA SER A 13 -21.77 19.81 -22.87
C SER A 13 -21.73 19.04 -21.54
N MET A 14 -22.85 18.96 -20.81
CA MET A 14 -22.94 18.18 -19.56
C MET A 14 -22.74 16.67 -19.77
N SER A 15 -23.28 16.08 -20.85
CA SER A 15 -23.05 14.67 -21.16
C SER A 15 -21.59 14.39 -21.49
N TRP A 16 -20.96 15.26 -22.29
CA TRP A 16 -19.55 15.11 -22.64
C TRP A 16 -18.66 15.24 -21.40
N LEU A 17 -18.87 16.28 -20.58
CA LEU A 17 -18.15 16.46 -19.32
C LEU A 17 -18.33 15.27 -18.38
N HIS A 18 -19.56 14.74 -18.26
CA HIS A 18 -19.82 13.59 -17.41
C HIS A 18 -19.08 12.33 -17.87
N THR A 19 -19.04 12.06 -19.18
CA THR A 19 -18.30 10.89 -19.71
C THR A 19 -16.81 11.01 -19.44
N TRP A 20 -16.20 12.17 -19.73
CA TRP A 20 -14.77 12.35 -19.52
C TRP A 20 -14.38 12.43 -18.04
N ALA A 21 -15.17 13.13 -17.22
CA ALA A 21 -14.95 13.21 -15.78
C ALA A 21 -15.07 11.83 -15.12
N SER A 22 -16.09 11.05 -15.48
CA SER A 22 -16.27 9.69 -14.95
C SER A 22 -15.17 8.74 -15.43
N LEU A 23 -14.68 8.91 -16.65
CA LEU A 23 -13.57 8.11 -17.16
C LEU A 23 -12.28 8.38 -16.38
N ILE A 24 -11.93 9.65 -16.17
CA ILE A 24 -10.74 10.04 -15.39
C ILE A 24 -10.88 9.58 -13.93
N LEU A 25 -12.04 9.81 -13.30
CA LEU A 25 -12.31 9.39 -11.93
C LEU A 25 -12.28 7.86 -11.80
N GLY A 26 -12.79 7.13 -12.80
CA GLY A 26 -12.75 5.68 -12.86
C GLY A 26 -11.33 5.13 -12.94
N TRP A 27 -10.49 5.69 -13.80
CA TRP A 27 -9.07 5.33 -13.90
C TRP A 27 -8.30 5.61 -12.61
N LEU A 28 -8.59 6.75 -11.97
CA LEU A 28 -8.03 7.10 -10.67
C LEU A 28 -8.41 6.05 -9.61
N LEU A 29 -9.71 5.75 -9.47
CA LEU A 29 -10.19 4.74 -8.52
C LEU A 29 -9.58 3.36 -8.81
N TYR A 30 -9.48 2.98 -10.08
CA TYR A 30 -8.84 1.74 -10.49
C TYR A 30 -7.38 1.68 -10.03
N ALA A 31 -6.59 2.72 -10.27
CA ALA A 31 -5.19 2.77 -9.83
C ALA A 31 -5.05 2.71 -8.31
N ILE A 32 -5.93 3.41 -7.57
CA ILE A 32 -5.98 3.36 -6.10
C ILE A 32 -6.28 1.94 -5.64
N PHE A 33 -7.29 1.28 -6.19
CA PHE A 33 -7.62 -0.10 -5.82
C PHE A 33 -6.52 -1.08 -6.15
N LEU A 34 -5.95 -1.00 -7.36
CA LEU A 34 -4.88 -1.87 -7.80
C LEU A 34 -3.64 -1.74 -6.91
N THR A 35 -3.26 -0.51 -6.57
CA THR A 35 -2.13 -0.28 -5.65
C THR A 35 -2.46 -0.66 -4.22
N GLY A 36 -3.73 -0.54 -3.81
CA GLY A 36 -4.23 -0.99 -2.51
C GLY A 36 -4.14 -2.51 -2.37
N THR A 37 -4.62 -3.27 -3.35
CA THR A 37 -4.50 -4.74 -3.34
C THR A 37 -3.03 -5.18 -3.38
N LEU A 38 -2.21 -4.51 -4.18
CA LEU A 38 -0.79 -4.82 -4.29
C LEU A 38 0.00 -4.46 -3.01
N SER A 39 -0.48 -3.50 -2.21
CA SER A 39 0.14 -3.13 -0.93
C SER A 39 0.12 -4.25 0.11
N PHE A 40 -0.83 -5.20 0.02
CA PHE A 40 -0.81 -6.40 0.86
C PHE A 40 0.41 -7.30 0.60
N PHE A 41 0.97 -7.23 -0.61
CA PHE A 41 2.18 -7.93 -1.02
C PHE A 41 3.42 -7.03 -0.93
N GLN A 42 3.35 -5.94 -0.17
CA GLN A 42 4.45 -4.99 -0.05
C GLN A 42 5.74 -5.67 0.41
N SER A 43 5.67 -6.57 1.40
CA SER A 43 6.83 -7.31 1.91
C SER A 43 7.46 -8.17 0.84
N GLU A 44 6.64 -8.93 0.12
CA GLU A 44 7.00 -9.91 -0.89
C GLU A 44 7.62 -9.20 -2.10
N ILE A 45 7.02 -8.10 -2.55
CA ILE A 45 7.55 -7.25 -3.61
C ILE A 45 8.88 -6.62 -3.18
N SER A 46 8.99 -6.18 -1.92
CA SER A 46 10.23 -5.59 -1.42
C SER A 46 11.37 -6.60 -1.35
N VAL A 47 11.07 -7.84 -0.93
CA VAL A 47 12.02 -8.96 -0.92
C VAL A 47 12.44 -9.30 -2.35
N TRP A 48 11.48 -9.46 -3.27
CA TRP A 48 11.76 -9.72 -4.69
C TRP A 48 12.63 -8.62 -5.34
N MET A 49 12.43 -7.36 -4.95
CA MET A 49 13.22 -6.21 -5.41
C MET A 49 14.57 -6.05 -4.70
N LYS A 50 14.85 -6.84 -3.65
CA LYS A 50 16.11 -6.84 -2.87
C LYS A 50 16.67 -8.25 -2.78
N PRO A 51 17.17 -8.82 -3.89
CA PRO A 51 17.69 -10.18 -3.91
C PRO A 51 18.88 -10.38 -2.95
N GLU A 52 19.56 -9.31 -2.55
CA GLU A 52 20.64 -9.33 -1.55
C GLU A 52 20.14 -9.86 -0.18
N THR A 53 18.85 -9.71 0.11
CA THR A 53 18.25 -10.16 1.37
C THR A 53 17.90 -11.66 1.38
N HIS A 54 17.84 -12.31 0.22
CA HIS A 54 17.52 -13.74 0.12
C HIS A 54 18.59 -14.66 0.72
N GLN A 55 19.81 -14.16 0.88
CA GLN A 55 20.91 -14.91 1.50
C GLN A 55 20.79 -14.98 3.02
N SER A 56 19.97 -14.12 3.63
CA SER A 56 19.78 -14.11 5.07
C SER A 56 18.85 -15.24 5.48
N VAL A 57 19.41 -16.25 6.14
CA VAL A 57 18.69 -17.38 6.70
C VAL A 57 18.37 -17.04 8.16
N PRO A 58 17.09 -17.08 8.59
CA PRO A 58 16.76 -16.84 9.98
C PRO A 58 17.42 -17.92 10.84
N SER A 59 18.26 -17.49 11.80
CA SER A 59 18.93 -18.41 12.72
C SER A 59 17.90 -19.15 13.58
N SER A 60 18.21 -20.37 14.01
CA SER A 60 17.26 -21.27 14.70
C SER A 60 16.75 -20.76 16.05
N SER A 61 17.37 -19.74 16.64
CA SER A 61 16.91 -19.14 17.90
C SER A 61 16.89 -17.61 17.88
N GLN A 62 15.76 -17.03 18.26
CA GLN A 62 15.55 -15.58 18.35
C GLN A 62 16.48 -14.90 19.38
N LEU A 63 16.89 -15.65 20.42
CA LEU A 63 17.86 -15.19 21.43
C LEU A 63 19.25 -14.96 20.84
N GLN A 64 19.74 -15.88 20.00
CA GLN A 64 21.05 -15.71 19.35
C GLN A 64 21.05 -14.53 18.38
N GLN A 65 19.97 -14.34 17.62
CA GLN A 65 19.83 -13.21 16.68
C GLN A 65 19.89 -11.87 17.43
N THR A 66 19.16 -11.78 18.54
CA THR A 66 19.16 -10.57 19.39
C THR A 66 20.55 -10.28 19.95
N GLN A 67 21.28 -11.33 20.38
CA GLN A 67 22.64 -11.17 20.90
C GLN A 67 23.63 -10.70 19.83
N VAL A 68 23.54 -11.24 18.60
CA VAL A 68 24.38 -10.81 17.46
C VAL A 68 24.12 -9.34 17.13
N ALA A 69 22.84 -8.95 17.06
CA ALA A 69 22.43 -7.56 16.82
C ALA A 69 22.93 -6.61 17.93
N LEU A 70 22.78 -7.00 19.21
CA LEU A 70 23.26 -6.23 20.36
C LEU A 70 24.78 -6.08 20.34
N ASN A 71 25.53 -7.15 20.09
CA ASN A 71 26.98 -7.11 20.02
C ASN A 71 27.46 -6.18 18.88
N TYR A 72 26.78 -6.21 17.73
CA TYR A 72 27.07 -5.31 16.62
C TYR A 72 26.81 -3.84 16.98
N LEU A 73 25.67 -3.55 17.62
CA LEU A 73 25.30 -2.20 18.04
C LEU A 73 26.25 -1.64 19.11
N GLN A 74 26.59 -2.45 20.12
CA GLN A 74 27.53 -2.06 21.17
C GLN A 74 28.94 -1.78 20.63
N LYS A 75 29.37 -2.53 19.60
CA LYS A 75 30.70 -2.36 19.01
C LYS A 75 30.81 -1.13 18.10
N ASN A 76 29.79 -0.87 17.28
CA ASN A 76 29.87 0.16 16.24
C ASN A 76 29.20 1.48 16.64
N TYR A 77 28.21 1.44 17.55
CA TYR A 77 27.41 2.61 17.93
C TYR A 77 27.25 2.78 19.45
N PRO A 78 28.31 2.64 20.28
CA PRO A 78 28.21 2.72 21.74
C PRO A 78 27.64 4.05 22.25
N ASP A 79 27.84 5.15 21.50
CA ASP A 79 27.42 6.50 21.88
C ASP A 79 26.02 6.88 21.36
N ALA A 80 25.24 5.92 20.85
CA ALA A 80 23.88 6.22 20.37
C ALA A 80 22.92 6.55 21.53
N GLY A 81 21.95 7.43 21.27
CA GLY A 81 20.92 7.79 22.25
C GLY A 81 19.89 6.68 22.46
N SER A 82 19.55 5.93 21.40
CA SER A 82 18.69 4.75 21.48
C SER A 82 18.89 3.83 20.29
N TRP A 83 18.76 2.52 20.52
CA TRP A 83 18.67 1.51 19.46
C TRP A 83 17.28 0.88 19.41
N THR A 84 16.77 0.64 18.22
CA THR A 84 15.60 -0.22 18.00
C THR A 84 16.03 -1.39 17.12
N ILE A 85 15.80 -2.61 17.61
CA ILE A 85 16.10 -3.85 16.90
C ILE A 85 14.77 -4.44 16.43
N GLN A 86 14.63 -4.61 15.13
CA GLN A 86 13.47 -5.27 14.53
C GLN A 86 13.87 -6.66 14.08
N LEU A 87 13.39 -7.66 14.83
CA LEU A 87 13.73 -9.05 14.60
C LEU A 87 13.05 -9.60 13.34
N PRO A 88 13.67 -10.62 12.69
CA PRO A 88 13.10 -11.33 11.58
C PRO A 88 11.73 -11.92 11.93
N ASN A 89 10.83 -11.93 10.94
CA ASN A 89 9.52 -12.57 11.00
C ASN A 89 9.30 -13.45 9.77
N SER A 90 8.15 -14.11 9.67
CA SER A 90 7.85 -15.03 8.55
C SER A 90 7.89 -14.39 7.16
N ARG A 91 7.84 -13.06 7.07
CA ARG A 91 7.87 -12.29 5.80
C ARG A 91 9.18 -11.52 5.58
N GLN A 92 10.04 -11.43 6.59
CA GLN A 92 11.31 -10.68 6.54
C GLN A 92 12.39 -11.46 7.31
N THR A 93 13.39 -11.97 6.59
CA THR A 93 14.45 -12.81 7.18
C THR A 93 15.64 -12.03 7.72
N THR A 94 15.74 -10.73 7.41
CA THR A 94 16.82 -9.83 7.84
C THR A 94 16.49 -9.13 9.15
N THR A 95 17.51 -8.82 9.95
CA THR A 95 17.36 -7.99 11.15
C THR A 95 17.58 -6.53 10.78
N GLU A 96 16.62 -5.66 11.09
CA GLU A 96 16.79 -4.22 10.87
C GLU A 96 17.13 -3.51 12.18
N LEU A 97 18.15 -2.65 12.12
CA LEU A 97 18.61 -1.81 13.20
C LEU A 97 18.27 -0.36 12.87
N ASN A 98 17.59 0.33 13.78
CA ASN A 98 17.39 1.77 13.71
C ASN A 98 18.17 2.43 14.85
N ILE A 99 19.15 3.26 14.49
CA ILE A 99 20.08 3.90 15.42
C ILE A 99 19.76 5.39 15.46
N ARG A 100 19.45 5.92 16.64
CA ARG A 100 19.24 7.37 16.85
C ARG A 100 20.42 7.96 17.61
N LYS A 101 20.90 9.13 17.17
CA LYS A 101 22.04 9.81 17.81
C LYS A 101 21.61 10.47 19.13
N GLN A 102 22.53 10.65 20.06
CA GLN A 102 22.27 11.41 21.29
C GLN A 102 21.85 12.85 20.93
N GLY A 103 20.73 13.31 21.50
CA GLY A 103 20.17 14.64 21.24
C GLY A 103 19.16 14.71 20.08
N GLU A 104 18.94 13.62 19.35
CA GLU A 104 17.86 13.51 18.37
C GLU A 104 16.52 13.25 19.08
N ASP A 105 15.43 13.87 18.61
CA ASP A 105 14.13 13.71 19.24
C ASP A 105 13.68 12.24 19.16
N LEU A 106 13.59 11.59 20.31
CA LEU A 106 13.14 10.20 20.47
C LEU A 106 11.68 10.02 20.02
N GLN A 107 10.90 11.09 19.93
CA GLN A 107 9.50 11.07 19.51
C GLN A 107 9.31 11.44 18.02
N ALA A 108 10.36 11.89 17.34
CA ALA A 108 10.29 12.17 15.91
C ALA A 108 9.94 10.89 15.12
N ARG A 109 8.88 10.97 14.32
CA ARG A 109 8.41 9.89 13.43
C ARG A 109 9.38 9.62 12.26
N ARG A 110 10.32 10.52 12.00
CA ARG A 110 11.35 10.40 10.97
C ARG A 110 12.68 10.84 11.59
N GLY A 111 13.60 9.91 11.73
CA GLY A 111 14.89 10.11 12.37
C GLY A 111 15.58 8.77 12.60
N GLY A 112 16.90 8.82 12.72
CA GLY A 112 17.77 7.65 12.85
C GLY A 112 18.27 7.05 11.53
N GLU A 113 19.42 6.39 11.63
CA GLU A 113 20.06 5.64 10.57
C GLU A 113 19.56 4.21 10.58
N ARG A 114 19.05 3.73 9.44
CA ARG A 114 18.48 2.39 9.30
C ARG A 114 19.49 1.48 8.61
N ILE A 115 20.00 0.51 9.35
CA ILE A 115 20.99 -0.47 8.89
C ILE A 115 20.33 -1.83 8.85
N THR A 116 20.50 -2.56 7.76
CA THR A 116 20.05 -3.95 7.66
C THR A 116 21.25 -4.85 7.89
N ILE A 117 21.12 -5.81 8.81
CA ILE A 117 22.15 -6.80 9.07
C ILE A 117 21.62 -8.21 8.82
N ASP A 118 22.53 -9.11 8.49
CA ASP A 118 22.26 -10.52 8.44
C ASP A 118 21.97 -11.06 9.85
N SER A 119 20.88 -11.81 9.97
CA SER A 119 20.36 -12.28 11.25
C SER A 119 21.22 -13.36 11.92
N ALA A 120 22.09 -14.05 11.17
CA ALA A 120 22.93 -15.12 11.68
C ALA A 120 24.38 -14.66 11.91
N THR A 121 24.90 -13.83 11.02
CA THR A 121 26.33 -13.43 11.00
C THR A 121 26.56 -12.02 11.55
N GLY A 122 25.54 -11.17 11.59
CA GLY A 122 25.67 -9.76 11.98
C GLY A 122 26.43 -8.90 10.96
N GLN A 123 26.66 -9.41 9.76
CA GLN A 123 27.25 -8.64 8.66
C GLN A 123 26.25 -7.62 8.13
N VAL A 124 26.73 -6.42 7.81
CA VAL A 124 25.89 -5.37 7.20
C VAL A 124 25.52 -5.79 5.79
N ILE A 125 24.23 -5.81 5.51
CA ILE A 125 23.70 -6.00 4.17
C ILE A 125 23.39 -4.61 3.61
N GLU A 126 24.26 -4.09 2.77
CA GLU A 126 23.96 -2.91 1.96
C GLU A 126 22.98 -3.29 0.85
N ALA A 127 21.70 -3.30 1.20
CA ALA A 127 20.64 -3.47 0.22
C ALA A 127 20.52 -2.19 -0.61
N ARG A 128 20.32 -2.34 -1.92
CA ARG A 128 20.06 -1.23 -2.83
C ARG A 128 18.91 -0.33 -2.33
N ASP A 129 19.05 0.96 -2.59
CA ASP A 129 17.98 1.94 -2.35
C ASP A 129 16.81 1.70 -3.32
N THR A 130 15.94 0.77 -2.96
CA THR A 130 14.65 0.57 -3.63
C THR A 130 13.54 1.02 -2.71
N ARG A 131 12.61 1.82 -3.24
CA ARG A 131 11.35 2.12 -2.55
C ARG A 131 10.46 0.88 -2.44
N GLY A 132 10.80 -0.21 -3.15
CA GLY A 132 10.20 -1.54 -3.03
C GLY A 132 8.68 -1.52 -3.16
N GLY A 133 8.02 -2.39 -2.40
CA GLY A 133 6.57 -2.34 -2.20
C GLY A 133 6.11 -1.11 -1.39
N GLY A 134 7.02 -0.44 -0.67
CA GLY A 134 6.73 0.81 0.04
C GLY A 134 6.33 1.95 -0.90
N PHE A 135 6.75 1.92 -2.16
CA PHE A 135 6.24 2.82 -3.19
C PHE A 135 4.75 2.64 -3.44
N LEU A 136 4.29 1.38 -3.56
CA LEU A 136 2.89 1.06 -3.86
C LEU A 136 1.97 1.48 -2.71
N TYR A 137 2.39 1.20 -1.48
CA TYR A 137 1.70 1.66 -0.29
C TYR A 137 1.59 3.19 -0.22
N ARG A 138 2.68 3.90 -0.56
CA ARG A 138 2.67 5.37 -0.60
C ARG A 138 1.84 5.91 -1.75
N PHE A 139 1.86 5.27 -2.91
CA PHE A 139 1.07 5.67 -4.06
C PHE A 139 -0.43 5.56 -3.76
N HIS A 140 -0.85 4.50 -3.08
CA HIS A 140 -2.25 4.27 -2.70
C HIS A 140 -2.85 5.42 -1.88
N PHE A 141 -2.06 6.05 -1.00
CA PHE A 141 -2.55 7.12 -0.11
C PHE A 141 -2.11 8.54 -0.51
N GLU A 142 -0.97 8.70 -1.17
CA GLU A 142 -0.37 10.01 -1.43
C GLU A 142 -0.28 10.35 -2.93
N LEU A 143 -0.71 9.47 -3.85
CA LEU A 143 -0.52 9.61 -5.31
C LEU A 143 0.84 10.22 -5.63
N TYR A 144 1.87 9.39 -5.62
CA TYR A 144 3.28 9.80 -5.75
C TYR A 144 3.48 10.90 -6.81
N GLY A 145 3.84 12.11 -6.36
CA GLY A 145 4.01 13.28 -7.23
C GLY A 145 3.02 14.43 -6.99
N VAL A 146 1.95 14.21 -6.22
CA VAL A 146 0.99 15.25 -5.81
C VAL A 146 1.28 15.68 -4.36
N ASP A 147 0.98 16.94 -4.03
CA ASP A 147 1.06 17.41 -2.64
C ASP A 147 0.17 16.54 -1.73
N ARG A 148 0.68 16.20 -0.53
CA ARG A 148 0.01 15.24 0.37
C ARG A 148 -1.39 15.68 0.78
N ILE A 149 -1.60 17.00 0.95
CA ILE A 149 -2.92 17.52 1.32
C ILE A 149 -3.88 17.27 0.18
N TRP A 150 -3.50 17.64 -1.04
CA TRP A 150 -4.35 17.51 -2.22
C TRP A 150 -4.66 16.07 -2.59
N ALA A 151 -3.65 15.20 -2.55
CA ALA A 151 -3.83 13.77 -2.78
C ALA A 151 -4.86 13.19 -1.80
N ARG A 152 -4.77 13.53 -0.51
CA ARG A 152 -5.67 13.01 0.52
C ARG A 152 -7.12 13.48 0.33
N TRP A 153 -7.33 14.74 -0.04
CA TRP A 153 -8.67 15.26 -0.35
C TRP A 153 -9.27 14.57 -1.58
N LEU A 154 -8.48 14.40 -2.63
CA LEU A 154 -8.92 13.82 -3.90
C LEU A 154 -9.26 12.33 -3.75
N VAL A 155 -8.38 11.55 -3.10
CA VAL A 155 -8.64 10.14 -2.76
C VAL A 155 -9.82 10.01 -1.80
N GLY A 156 -9.91 10.89 -0.79
CA GLY A 156 -11.03 10.89 0.16
C GLY A 156 -12.38 11.15 -0.50
N LEU A 157 -12.45 12.13 -1.40
CA LEU A 157 -13.67 12.41 -2.15
C LEU A 157 -14.03 11.26 -3.08
N ALA A 158 -13.05 10.71 -3.81
CA ALA A 158 -13.26 9.60 -4.72
C ALA A 158 -13.77 8.34 -3.99
N THR A 159 -13.18 8.00 -2.85
CA THR A 159 -13.61 6.85 -2.04
C THR A 159 -15.00 7.06 -1.43
N MET A 160 -15.36 8.28 -1.00
CA MET A 160 -16.71 8.59 -0.52
C MET A 160 -17.76 8.45 -1.62
N LEU A 161 -17.51 8.99 -2.82
CA LEU A 161 -18.42 8.86 -3.96
C LEU A 161 -18.63 7.40 -4.35
N MET A 162 -17.55 6.62 -4.37
CA MET A 162 -17.60 5.20 -4.62
C MET A 162 -18.37 4.43 -3.55
N PHE A 163 -18.19 4.76 -2.27
CA PHE A 163 -18.94 4.15 -1.17
C PHE A 163 -20.45 4.38 -1.33
N VAL A 164 -20.85 5.62 -1.63
CA VAL A 164 -22.24 5.96 -1.94
C VAL A 164 -22.74 5.20 -3.16
N ALA A 165 -21.94 5.10 -4.23
CA ALA A 165 -22.29 4.35 -5.42
C ALA A 165 -22.49 2.85 -5.15
N ILE A 166 -21.66 2.24 -4.30
CA ILE A 166 -21.79 0.84 -3.89
C ILE A 166 -23.08 0.64 -3.08
N ILE A 167 -23.34 1.49 -2.07
CA ILE A 167 -24.58 1.40 -1.27
C ILE A 167 -25.81 1.58 -2.17
N SER A 168 -25.80 2.61 -3.02
CA SER A 168 -26.88 2.84 -3.97
C SER A 168 -27.07 1.64 -4.90
N GLY A 169 -25.98 1.09 -5.44
CA GLY A 169 -26.00 -0.09 -6.30
C GLY A 169 -26.61 -1.30 -5.60
N ILE A 170 -26.22 -1.58 -4.35
CA ILE A 170 -26.78 -2.67 -3.54
C ILE A 170 -28.28 -2.46 -3.33
N ILE A 171 -28.73 -1.26 -2.97
CA ILE A 171 -30.15 -0.96 -2.74
C ILE A 171 -30.97 -1.15 -4.03
N THR A 172 -30.49 -0.61 -5.15
CA THR A 172 -31.17 -0.72 -6.45
C THR A 172 -31.21 -2.16 -6.95
N HIS A 173 -30.10 -2.90 -6.84
CA HIS A 173 -29.99 -4.28 -7.33
C HIS A 173 -30.50 -5.34 -6.34
N LYS A 174 -30.79 -5.00 -5.08
CA LYS A 174 -31.41 -5.93 -4.12
C LYS A 174 -32.70 -6.54 -4.68
N LYS A 175 -33.47 -5.76 -5.45
CA LYS A 175 -34.71 -6.23 -6.09
C LYS A 175 -34.42 -7.17 -7.26
N SER A 176 -33.44 -6.87 -8.13
CA SER A 176 -33.09 -7.74 -9.26
C SER A 176 -32.44 -9.06 -8.83
N LEU A 177 -31.59 -9.03 -7.79
CA LEU A 177 -31.00 -10.24 -7.20
C LEU A 177 -32.07 -11.13 -6.57
N LYS A 178 -33.01 -10.55 -5.80
CA LYS A 178 -34.13 -11.30 -5.22
C LYS A 178 -35.03 -11.90 -6.31
N ILE A 179 -35.32 -11.16 -7.38
CA ILE A 179 -36.14 -11.65 -8.50
C ILE A 179 -35.43 -12.78 -9.24
N SER A 180 -34.13 -12.66 -9.52
CA SER A 180 -33.35 -13.73 -10.17
C SER A 180 -33.24 -14.97 -9.29
N LEU A 181 -33.08 -14.82 -7.98
CA LEU A 181 -32.94 -15.94 -7.04
C LEU A 181 -34.28 -16.65 -6.80
N LEU A 182 -35.40 -15.92 -6.73
CA LEU A 182 -36.74 -16.50 -6.71
C LEU A 182 -37.14 -17.11 -8.06
N SER A 183 -36.67 -16.56 -9.17
CA SER A 183 -36.83 -17.17 -10.50
C SER A 183 -36.05 -18.47 -10.63
N VAL A 184 -34.89 -18.61 -9.99
CA VAL A 184 -34.09 -19.84 -9.99
C VAL A 184 -34.72 -20.87 -9.04
N LEU A 185 -35.14 -20.47 -7.83
CA LEU A 185 -35.79 -21.37 -6.86
C LEU A 185 -37.25 -21.72 -7.20
N GLY A 186 -37.93 -20.91 -8.01
CA GLY A 186 -39.32 -21.10 -8.40
C GLY A 186 -39.52 -21.87 -9.71
N LYS A 187 -38.44 -22.17 -10.45
CA LYS A 187 -38.51 -22.89 -11.73
C LYS A 187 -38.56 -24.41 -11.58
N ASP A 188 -38.28 -24.92 -10.38
CA ASP A 188 -38.21 -26.35 -10.09
C ASP A 188 -39.56 -26.94 -9.60
N ASN A 189 -40.55 -26.09 -9.28
CA ASN A 189 -41.87 -26.52 -8.78
C ASN A 189 -42.95 -26.64 -9.87
N ALA A 190 -42.59 -26.58 -11.16
CA ALA A 190 -43.55 -26.60 -12.28
C ALA A 190 -43.39 -27.81 -13.23
N LEU A 191 -42.67 -28.87 -12.81
CA LEU A 191 -42.56 -30.14 -13.51
C LEU A 191 -42.81 -31.32 -12.56
N GLY A 192 -44.03 -31.42 -12.05
CA GLY A 192 -44.57 -32.57 -11.31
C GLY A 192 -45.98 -32.86 -11.77
#